data_AF-A0A3P7I8Q7-F1
#
_entry.id   AF-A0A3P7I8Q7-F1
#
_cell.length_a   1.000
_cell.length_b   1.000
_cell.length_c   1.000
_cell.angle_alpha   90.00
_cell.angle_beta   90.00
_cell.angle_gamma   90.00
#
_symmetry.space_group_name_H-M   'P 1'
#
loop_
_entity.id
_entity.type
_entity.pdbx_description
1 polymer ?
#
loop_
_entity_poly.entity_id
_entity_poly.type
_entity_poly.pdbx_seq_one_letter_code
_entity_poly.pdbx_strand_id
1 'polypeptide(L)'
;MEEILQHPTIQQWINKSDVVPLVIAGDFNSPSHIDWINETKDDHGGWTVEWPATKIAEDMGLIDSFRTLHPNVTEMPGHTWSTVNKFMSDWEFQIPEPQDRIDFILFKGSIFPMESFLYSGADTMKPMPNHVQNDYPSDHYALITDFEFTYAETCAPCS
;
A
#
# COMPACT_ATOMS: atom_id res chain seq x y z
N MET A 1 9.69 -6.31 -6.98
CA MET A 1 10.53 -6.02 -5.80
C MET A 1 11.96 -6.56 -5.91
N GLU A 2 12.22 -7.69 -6.57
CA GLU A 2 13.60 -8.20 -6.72
C GLU A 2 14.57 -7.19 -7.36
N GLU A 3 14.12 -6.42 -8.36
CA GLU A 3 14.92 -5.35 -8.95
C GLU A 3 15.33 -4.30 -7.91
N ILE A 4 14.39 -3.87 -7.05
CA ILE A 4 14.64 -2.93 -5.95
C ILE A 4 15.63 -3.53 -4.94
N LEU A 5 15.44 -4.80 -4.57
CA LEU A 5 16.34 -5.54 -3.68
C LEU A 5 17.77 -5.58 -4.25
N GLN A 6 17.93 -5.79 -5.55
CA GLN A 6 19.25 -5.92 -6.18
C GLN A 6 19.85 -4.57 -6.60
N HIS A 7 19.09 -3.48 -6.56
CA HIS A 7 19.53 -2.18 -7.03
C HIS A 7 20.60 -1.56 -6.09
N PRO A 8 21.85 -1.34 -6.54
CA PRO A 8 22.95 -0.92 -5.66
C PRO A 8 22.68 0.40 -4.92
N THR A 9 22.06 1.36 -5.60
CA THR A 9 21.72 2.66 -5.00
C THR A 9 20.67 2.53 -3.90
N ILE A 10 19.70 1.63 -4.07
CA ILE A 10 18.62 1.44 -3.09
C ILE A 10 19.17 0.72 -1.86
N GLN A 11 20.03 -0.28 -2.05
CA GLN A 11 20.78 -0.90 -0.97
C GLN A 11 21.58 0.12 -0.16
N GLN A 12 22.23 1.08 -0.83
CA GLN A 12 22.92 2.16 -0.15
C GLN A 12 21.97 3.06 0.64
N TRP A 13 20.79 3.39 0.11
CA TRP A 13 19.79 4.20 0.81
C TRP A 13 19.20 3.48 2.02
N ILE A 14 18.88 2.18 1.90
CA ILE A 14 18.41 1.36 3.01
C ILE A 14 19.44 1.34 4.14
N ASN A 15 20.71 1.14 3.82
CA ASN A 15 21.80 1.12 4.80
C ASN A 15 22.07 2.49 5.44
N LYS A 16 21.61 3.59 4.84
CA LYS A 16 21.75 4.95 5.33
C LYS A 16 20.43 5.53 5.87
N SER A 17 19.40 4.70 6.02
CA SER A 17 18.05 5.14 6.40
C SER A 17 17.97 5.79 7.79
N ASP A 18 18.91 5.45 8.68
CA ASP A 18 19.04 6.10 10.00
C ASP A 18 19.44 7.58 9.89
N VAL A 19 20.07 7.99 8.79
CA VAL A 19 20.50 9.37 8.52
C VAL A 19 19.48 10.10 7.64
N VAL A 20 19.07 9.48 6.53
CA VAL A 20 18.06 10.01 5.61
C VAL A 20 16.97 8.96 5.47
N PRO A 21 15.77 9.21 6.01
CA PRO A 21 14.66 8.27 5.91
C PRO A 21 14.34 7.91 4.46
N LEU A 22 14.00 6.65 4.23
CA LEU A 22 13.63 6.12 2.93
C LEU A 22 12.14 5.82 2.91
N VAL A 23 11.46 6.27 1.85
CA VAL A 23 10.08 5.90 1.54
C VAL A 23 10.04 5.30 0.14
N ILE A 24 9.41 4.13 0.01
CA ILE A 24 9.07 3.48 -1.25
C ILE A 24 7.55 3.44 -1.33
N ALA A 25 6.98 4.11 -2.32
CA ALA A 25 5.54 4.22 -2.48
C ALA A 25 5.09 3.99 -3.91
N GLY A 26 3.88 3.46 -4.05
CA GLY A 26 3.20 3.30 -5.34
C GLY A 26 2.38 2.02 -5.43
N ASP A 27 1.85 1.79 -6.62
CA ASP A 27 1.13 0.58 -7.00
C ASP A 27 2.12 -0.58 -7.26
N PHE A 28 2.01 -1.63 -6.46
CA PHE A 28 2.86 -2.81 -6.58
C PHE A 28 2.26 -3.87 -7.52
N ASN A 29 1.00 -3.68 -7.97
CA ASN A 29 0.21 -4.64 -8.75
C ASN A 29 0.17 -6.04 -8.10
N SER A 30 0.32 -6.11 -6.79
CA SER A 30 0.29 -7.34 -6.02
C SER A 30 -0.22 -7.05 -4.61
N PRO A 31 -1.10 -7.88 -4.05
CA PRO A 31 -1.54 -7.73 -2.66
C PRO A 31 -0.44 -7.96 -1.64
N SER A 32 -0.78 -7.80 -0.36
CA SER A 32 0.15 -8.00 0.74
C SER A 32 0.15 -9.44 1.27
N HIS A 33 1.35 -9.96 1.56
CA HIS A 33 1.52 -11.23 2.26
C HIS A 33 0.90 -11.24 3.67
N ILE A 34 0.75 -10.07 4.31
CA ILE A 34 0.09 -9.94 5.61
C ILE A 34 -1.42 -9.65 5.50
N ASP A 35 -1.94 -9.42 4.30
CA ASP A 35 -3.38 -9.24 4.08
C ASP A 35 -4.04 -10.53 3.60
N TRP A 36 -3.34 -11.36 2.81
CA TRP A 36 -3.84 -12.63 2.27
C TRP A 36 -3.55 -13.80 3.21
N ILE A 37 -4.12 -13.73 4.41
CA ILE A 37 -3.91 -14.67 5.51
C ILE A 37 -5.16 -15.53 5.76
N ASN A 38 -5.06 -16.50 6.67
CA ASN A 38 -6.17 -17.43 6.91
C ASN A 38 -7.42 -16.72 7.46
N GLU A 39 -7.26 -15.62 8.18
CA GLU A 39 -8.32 -14.79 8.74
C GLU A 39 -9.19 -14.10 7.68
N THR A 40 -8.61 -13.79 6.51
CA THR A 40 -9.26 -13.06 5.40
C THR A 40 -9.44 -13.93 4.16
N LYS A 41 -9.09 -15.22 4.22
CA LYS A 41 -9.12 -16.10 3.04
C LYS A 41 -10.49 -16.18 2.39
N ASP A 42 -11.57 -16.06 3.15
CA ASP A 42 -12.94 -16.15 2.60
C ASP A 42 -13.25 -14.95 1.70
N ASP A 43 -12.63 -13.79 1.95
CA ASP A 43 -12.66 -12.60 1.09
C ASP A 43 -11.77 -12.78 -0.16
N HIS A 44 -10.77 -13.66 -0.07
CA HIS A 44 -9.82 -13.98 -1.13
C HIS A 44 -10.11 -15.32 -1.82
N GLY A 45 -11.38 -15.75 -1.85
CA GLY A 45 -11.80 -16.97 -2.57
C GLY A 45 -11.26 -18.28 -1.97
N GLY A 46 -10.99 -18.29 -0.67
CA GLY A 46 -10.45 -19.42 0.10
C GLY A 46 -8.93 -19.52 0.09
N TRP A 47 -8.22 -18.56 -0.51
CA TRP A 47 -6.76 -18.61 -0.68
C TRP A 47 -6.01 -17.84 0.40
N THR A 48 -4.84 -18.37 0.75
CA THR A 48 -3.81 -17.68 1.54
C THR A 48 -2.55 -17.63 0.71
N VAL A 49 -1.97 -16.45 0.53
CA VAL A 49 -0.85 -16.25 -0.39
C VAL A 49 0.20 -15.34 0.24
N GLU A 50 1.42 -15.85 0.35
CA GLU A 50 2.58 -15.05 0.75
C GLU A 50 3.12 -14.29 -0.46
N TRP A 51 2.50 -13.15 -0.78
CA TRP A 51 2.86 -12.34 -1.94
C TRP A 51 4.33 -11.88 -1.89
N PRO A 52 5.17 -12.26 -2.87
CA PRO A 52 6.62 -12.05 -2.77
C PRO A 52 7.04 -10.57 -2.70
N ALA A 53 6.31 -9.67 -3.35
CA ALA A 53 6.74 -8.27 -3.45
C ALA A 53 6.77 -7.58 -2.08
N THR A 54 5.71 -7.74 -1.29
CA THR A 54 5.63 -7.17 0.05
C THR A 54 6.45 -7.97 1.06
N LYS A 55 6.60 -9.30 0.87
CA LYS A 55 7.46 -10.12 1.72
C LYS A 55 8.94 -9.72 1.59
N ILE A 56 9.42 -9.53 0.37
CA ILE A 56 10.79 -9.04 0.12
C ILE A 56 10.99 -7.66 0.74
N ALA A 57 9.98 -6.77 0.67
CA ALA A 57 10.08 -5.46 1.27
C ALA A 57 10.17 -5.52 2.81
N GLU A 58 9.38 -6.39 3.45
CA GLU A 58 9.49 -6.69 4.88
C GLU A 58 10.90 -7.24 5.23
N ASP A 59 11.43 -8.16 4.44
CA ASP A 59 12.76 -8.76 4.66
C ASP A 59 13.91 -7.73 4.49
N MET A 60 13.70 -6.69 3.68
CA MET A 60 14.58 -5.52 3.59
C MET A 60 14.47 -4.59 4.82
N GLY A 61 13.54 -4.89 5.72
CA GLY A 61 13.18 -4.13 6.91
C GLY A 61 12.53 -2.80 6.57
N LEU A 62 11.77 -2.75 5.47
CA LEU A 62 10.81 -1.68 5.22
C LEU A 62 9.53 -1.98 6.01
N ILE A 63 8.90 -0.94 6.52
CA ILE A 63 7.72 -1.00 7.37
C ILE A 63 6.52 -0.46 6.59
N ASP A 64 5.41 -1.19 6.62
CA ASP A 64 4.15 -0.77 6.00
C ASP A 64 3.45 0.29 6.87
N SER A 65 3.38 1.54 6.38
CA SER A 65 2.80 2.64 7.16
C SER A 65 1.31 2.46 7.46
N PHE A 66 0.55 1.87 6.53
CA PHE A 66 -0.87 1.65 6.73
C PHE A 66 -1.10 0.59 7.81
N ARG A 67 -0.38 -0.53 7.74
CA ARG A 67 -0.51 -1.62 8.73
C ARG A 67 0.11 -1.32 10.08
N THR A 68 1.04 -0.38 10.14
CA THR A 68 1.54 0.16 11.42
C THR A 68 0.42 0.80 12.23
N LEU A 69 -0.47 1.55 11.58
CA LEU A 69 -1.58 2.26 12.23
C LEU A 69 -2.88 1.43 12.26
N HIS A 70 -3.06 0.53 11.30
CA HIS A 70 -4.26 -0.31 11.14
C HIS A 70 -3.92 -1.80 11.11
N PRO A 71 -3.46 -2.38 12.24
CA PRO A 71 -2.97 -3.76 12.28
C PRO A 71 -4.08 -4.81 12.13
N ASN A 72 -5.35 -4.46 12.42
CA ASN A 72 -6.47 -5.38 12.26
C ASN A 72 -6.96 -5.38 10.80
N VAL A 73 -6.58 -6.42 10.07
CA VAL A 73 -6.90 -6.58 8.63
C VAL A 73 -8.40 -6.71 8.35
N THR A 74 -9.20 -7.16 9.31
CA THR A 74 -10.65 -7.34 9.13
C THR A 74 -11.44 -6.07 9.42
N GLU A 75 -11.01 -5.28 10.41
CA GLU A 75 -11.65 -4.00 10.73
C GLU A 75 -11.28 -2.92 9.71
N MET A 76 -10.04 -2.94 9.22
CA MET A 76 -9.55 -1.96 8.25
C MET A 76 -8.79 -2.67 7.11
N PRO A 77 -9.50 -3.27 6.13
CA PRO A 77 -8.86 -4.02 5.04
C PRO A 77 -7.93 -3.16 4.18
N GLY A 78 -8.27 -1.89 3.99
CA GLY A 78 -7.42 -0.95 3.26
C GLY A 78 -7.41 -1.17 1.74
N HIS A 79 -8.52 -1.65 1.16
CA HIS A 79 -8.62 -1.86 -0.29
C HIS A 79 -8.33 -0.57 -1.07
N THR A 80 -7.22 -0.55 -1.79
CA THR A 80 -6.83 0.57 -2.65
C THR A 80 -7.31 0.35 -4.07
N TRP A 81 -7.63 -0.88 -4.46
CA TRP A 81 -8.14 -1.26 -5.78
C TRP A 81 -9.21 -2.36 -5.61
N SER A 82 -10.22 -2.53 -6.48
CA SER A 82 -10.64 -1.72 -7.61
C SER A 82 -11.89 -0.89 -7.23
N THR A 83 -11.75 0.42 -7.20
CA THR A 83 -12.73 1.28 -6.51
C THR A 83 -14.02 1.42 -7.31
N VAL A 84 -13.92 1.51 -8.63
CA VAL A 84 -15.05 1.65 -9.56
C VAL A 84 -15.47 0.34 -10.22
N ASN A 85 -14.55 -0.59 -10.44
CA ASN A 85 -14.88 -1.89 -11.02
C ASN A 85 -15.25 -2.87 -9.91
N LYS A 86 -16.31 -3.65 -10.13
CA LYS A 86 -16.78 -4.66 -9.16
C LYS A 86 -16.92 -6.03 -9.80
N PHE A 87 -17.07 -6.06 -11.11
CA PHE A 87 -17.22 -7.26 -11.92
C PHE A 87 -16.60 -6.99 -13.28
N MET A 88 -15.91 -8.00 -13.82
CA MET A 88 -15.22 -7.91 -15.10
C MET A 88 -16.01 -8.63 -16.20
N SER A 89 -16.07 -8.02 -17.39
CA SER A 89 -16.69 -8.64 -18.57
C SER A 89 -15.96 -9.92 -19.00
N ASP A 90 -14.64 -9.94 -18.83
CA ASP A 90 -13.79 -11.09 -19.15
C ASP A 90 -14.15 -12.32 -18.31
N TRP A 91 -14.77 -12.10 -17.15
CA TRP A 91 -15.24 -13.14 -16.23
C TRP A 91 -16.76 -13.30 -16.31
N GLU A 92 -17.37 -12.84 -17.41
CA GLU A 92 -18.80 -12.86 -17.68
C GLU A 92 -19.65 -12.24 -16.56
N PHE A 93 -19.06 -11.32 -15.78
CA PHE A 93 -19.65 -10.74 -14.58
C PHE A 93 -20.06 -11.76 -13.50
N GLN A 94 -19.50 -12.98 -13.53
CA GLN A 94 -19.83 -14.05 -12.58
C GLN A 94 -18.95 -14.02 -11.33
N ILE A 95 -17.73 -13.52 -11.46
CA ILE A 95 -16.74 -13.46 -10.39
C ILE A 95 -16.52 -11.96 -10.06
N PRO A 96 -16.69 -11.55 -8.79
CA PRO A 96 -16.34 -10.21 -8.36
C PRO A 96 -14.86 -9.93 -8.61
N GLU A 97 -14.55 -8.70 -9.00
CA GLU A 97 -13.15 -8.29 -9.07
C GLU A 97 -12.57 -8.20 -7.66
N PRO A 98 -11.36 -8.73 -7.43
CA PRO A 98 -10.72 -8.64 -6.13
C PRO A 98 -10.67 -7.20 -5.64
N GLN A 99 -10.98 -7.01 -4.37
CA GLN A 99 -10.83 -5.72 -3.71
C GLN A 99 -9.58 -5.86 -2.86
N ASP A 100 -8.45 -5.39 -3.36
CA ASP A 100 -7.13 -5.61 -2.78
C ASP A 100 -6.45 -4.31 -2.40
N ARG A 101 -5.57 -4.41 -1.41
CA ARG A 101 -4.59 -3.37 -1.12
C ARG A 101 -3.33 -3.65 -1.91
N ILE A 102 -3.14 -2.90 -2.99
CA ILE A 102 -1.99 -3.04 -3.90
C ILE A 102 -1.13 -1.78 -3.96
N ASP A 103 -1.60 -0.67 -3.39
CA ASP A 103 -0.84 0.56 -3.23
C ASP A 103 -0.27 0.61 -1.81
N PHE A 104 1.04 0.82 -1.72
CA PHE A 104 1.75 0.81 -0.45
C PHE A 104 2.56 2.09 -0.26
N ILE A 105 2.70 2.51 0.99
CA ILE A 105 3.71 3.46 1.44
C ILE A 105 4.55 2.72 2.48
N LEU A 106 5.72 2.25 2.03
CA LEU A 106 6.68 1.50 2.84
C LEU A 106 7.83 2.42 3.24
N PHE A 107 8.26 2.37 4.49
CA PHE A 107 9.27 3.29 5.01
C PHE A 107 10.36 2.62 5.86
N LYS A 108 11.49 3.29 6.03
CA LYS A 108 12.57 2.90 6.95
C LYS A 108 13.34 4.14 7.41
N GLY A 109 13.80 4.13 8.66
CA GLY A 109 14.54 5.23 9.28
C GLY A 109 13.73 5.96 10.35
N SER A 110 14.21 7.13 10.78
CA SER A 110 13.67 7.89 11.92
C SER A 110 12.44 8.75 11.56
N ILE A 111 11.44 8.12 10.93
CA ILE A 111 10.11 8.71 10.68
C ILE A 111 9.03 7.77 11.22
N PHE A 112 7.94 8.35 11.69
CA PHE A 112 6.84 7.62 12.31
C PHE A 112 5.53 8.03 11.64
N PRO A 113 4.72 7.08 11.15
CA PRO A 113 3.42 7.40 10.59
C PRO A 113 2.50 7.86 11.74
N MET A 114 1.84 9.00 11.54
CA MET A 114 0.91 9.60 12.50
C MET A 114 -0.55 9.35 12.10
N GLU A 115 -0.82 9.44 10.80
CA GLU A 115 -2.09 9.09 10.18
C GLU A 115 -1.84 8.35 8.88
N SER A 116 -2.71 7.40 8.54
CA SER A 116 -2.71 6.74 7.24
C SER A 116 -4.13 6.39 6.85
N PHE A 117 -4.60 6.85 5.69
CA PHE A 117 -5.98 6.69 5.26
C PHE A 117 -6.10 6.68 3.73
N LEU A 118 -7.25 6.21 3.26
CA LEU A 118 -7.57 6.16 1.85
C LEU A 118 -8.44 7.35 1.44
N TYR A 119 -8.12 7.96 0.31
CA TYR A 119 -8.85 9.09 -0.25
C TYR A 119 -9.36 8.79 -1.65
N SER A 120 -10.60 9.20 -1.92
CA SER A 120 -11.33 8.83 -3.13
C SER A 120 -12.25 9.94 -3.65
N GLY A 121 -11.91 11.19 -3.36
CA GLY A 121 -12.77 12.33 -3.64
C GLY A 121 -13.56 12.78 -2.42
N ALA A 122 -14.35 13.82 -2.61
CA ALA A 122 -15.30 14.34 -1.63
C ALA A 122 -16.67 13.65 -1.76
N ASP A 123 -17.03 13.22 -2.97
CA ASP A 123 -18.28 12.52 -3.23
C ASP A 123 -18.18 11.00 -2.98
N THR A 124 -19.32 10.35 -2.80
CA THR A 124 -19.36 8.88 -2.71
C THR A 124 -19.02 8.27 -4.06
N MET A 125 -17.98 7.45 -4.10
CA MET A 125 -17.53 6.71 -5.27
C MET A 125 -18.67 5.85 -5.86
N LYS A 126 -19.01 6.06 -7.13
CA LYS A 126 -19.99 5.24 -7.86
C LYS A 126 -19.28 4.20 -8.72
N PRO A 127 -19.66 2.91 -8.64
CA PRO A 127 -19.05 1.89 -9.48
C PRO A 127 -19.51 2.03 -10.95
N MET A 128 -18.81 1.32 -11.84
CA MET A 128 -19.24 1.16 -13.23
C MET A 128 -20.66 0.55 -13.29
N PRO A 129 -21.53 1.03 -14.21
CA PRO A 129 -21.23 2.00 -15.28
C PRO A 129 -21.37 3.49 -14.86
N ASN A 130 -21.81 3.79 -13.64
CA ASN A 130 -22.16 5.17 -13.21
C ASN A 130 -20.96 6.05 -12.78
N HIS A 131 -19.75 5.52 -12.88
CA HIS A 131 -18.49 6.15 -12.48
C HIS A 131 -18.12 7.47 -13.19
N VAL A 132 -18.70 7.77 -14.35
CA VAL A 132 -18.32 8.93 -15.21
C VAL A 132 -18.43 10.28 -14.49
N GLN A 133 -19.30 10.37 -13.48
CA GLN A 133 -19.52 11.59 -12.70
C GLN A 133 -18.82 11.60 -11.35
N ASN A 134 -17.95 10.62 -11.06
CA ASN A 134 -17.13 10.66 -9.85
C ASN A 134 -16.18 11.86 -9.92
N ASP A 135 -16.00 12.54 -8.81
CA ASP A 135 -15.05 13.64 -8.65
C ASP A 135 -13.59 13.16 -8.51
N TYR A 136 -13.41 11.85 -8.29
CA TYR A 136 -12.12 11.17 -8.26
C TYR A 136 -11.96 10.24 -9.48
N PRO A 137 -11.15 10.62 -10.49
CA PRO A 137 -11.09 9.93 -11.78
C PRO A 137 -10.07 8.77 -11.77
N SER A 138 -10.20 7.83 -10.83
CA SER A 138 -9.32 6.66 -10.76
C SER A 138 -10.06 5.45 -10.18
N ASP A 139 -9.65 4.28 -10.63
CA ASP A 139 -9.99 2.96 -10.13
C ASP A 139 -9.16 2.55 -8.90
N HIS A 140 -8.23 3.39 -8.45
CA HIS A 140 -7.53 3.26 -7.18
C HIS A 140 -8.02 4.29 -6.16
N TYR A 141 -7.84 4.06 -4.87
CA TYR A 141 -7.89 5.08 -3.83
C TYR A 141 -6.46 5.57 -3.57
N ALA A 142 -6.29 6.88 -3.35
CA ALA A 142 -5.00 7.40 -2.90
C ALA A 142 -4.76 6.94 -1.46
N LEU A 143 -3.67 6.20 -1.25
CA LEU A 143 -3.14 5.98 0.08
C LEU A 143 -2.35 7.22 0.51
N ILE A 144 -2.78 7.84 1.61
CA ILE A 144 -2.14 9.02 2.21
C ILE A 144 -1.59 8.61 3.57
N THR A 145 -0.34 8.97 3.85
CA THR A 145 0.27 8.80 5.16
C THR A 145 0.98 10.09 5.56
N ASP A 146 0.66 10.60 6.74
CA ASP A 146 1.37 11.70 7.37
C ASP A 146 2.47 11.15 8.27
N PHE A 147 3.69 11.65 8.10
CA PHE A 147 4.84 11.25 8.90
C PHE A 147 5.31 12.38 9.81
N GLU A 148 5.61 12.05 11.05
CA GLU A 148 6.45 12.87 11.93
C GLU A 148 7.91 12.38 11.84
N PHE A 149 8.85 13.31 11.94
CA PHE A 149 10.27 13.00 11.90
C PHE A 149 11.03 13.74 12.99
N THR A 150 11.91 13.03 13.68
CA THR A 150 12.75 13.63 14.72
C THR A 150 14.00 14.24 14.07
N TYR A 151 14.14 15.55 14.12
CA TYR A 151 15.40 16.19 13.75
C TYR A 151 16.49 15.75 14.74
N ALA A 152 17.57 15.14 14.23
CA ALA A 152 18.82 15.15 14.96
C ALA A 152 19.33 16.61 14.99
N GLU A 153 19.59 17.17 16.18
CA GLU A 153 20.07 18.55 16.37
C GLU A 153 21.35 18.90 15.57
N THR A 154 22.04 17.89 15.03
CA THR A 154 23.30 18.01 14.28
C THR A 154 23.15 17.94 12.75
N CYS A 155 21.94 17.84 12.21
CA CYS A 155 21.74 17.74 10.76
C CYS A 155 21.79 19.13 10.10
N ALA A 156 22.97 19.54 9.63
CA ALA A 156 23.10 20.70 8.75
C ALA A 156 22.66 20.32 7.32
N PRO A 157 22.00 21.21 6.55
CA PRO A 157 21.70 20.95 5.15
C PRO A 157 22.98 20.60 4.40
N CYS A 158 22.98 19.49 3.64
CA CYS A 158 24.09 19.16 2.76
C CYS A 158 24.31 20.32 1.78
N SER A 159 25.44 21.02 1.91
CA SER A 159 25.90 22.07 1.00
C SER A 159 26.41 21.51 -0.32
#